data_AF-A0A8H6J106-F1
#
_entry.id   AF-A0A8H6J106-F1
#
_cell.length_a   1.000
_cell.length_b   1.000
_cell.length_c   1.000
_cell.angle_alpha   90.00
_cell.angle_beta   90.00
_cell.angle_gamma   90.00
#
_symmetry.space_group_name_H-M   'P 1'
#
loop_
_entity.id
_entity.type
_entity.pdbx_description
1 polymer ?
#
loop_
_entity_poly.entity_id
_entity_poly.type
_entity_poly.pdbx_seq_one_letter_code
_entity_poly.pdbx_strand_id
1 'polypeptide(L)'
;MAQTYLRDSLFRDDIFETTCRKVGDRNEARVIRDITPLIVLSAENLATYGASELDCSIESTNEGWNNSVPLIGNRPQPDYSVGFRREAFTDDQLKKLEPFVGNFIAGDQSLFMATYLMHFPFLTCEVKCGTAALDIADRQNAHSGTLAVRAVVELFRLVKREQEINREILAFSISHDHLCARIYGHYPELRGKDTKYFRHPIRKFDFTELEGRDKWTAYCFTKNVYTHWMPTHFKRICSAIDQLPSKLDFDVPSLAGTGASQEFDNHYLSQSDVNSAPASDDEDRHSGVSGERETTPGTSFTGSVSARKARRVQGRKH
;
A
#
# COMPACT_ATOMS: atom_id res chain seq x y z
N MET A 1 20.54 -21.48 17.35
CA MET A 1 19.28 -21.72 18.09
C MET A 1 18.25 -22.16 17.07
N ALA A 2 17.61 -23.32 17.26
CA ALA A 2 16.59 -23.78 16.33
C ALA A 2 15.38 -22.84 16.42
N GLN A 3 15.12 -22.10 15.36
CA GLN A 3 13.95 -21.23 15.29
C GLN A 3 12.72 -22.09 15.10
N THR A 4 11.86 -22.15 16.12
CA THR A 4 10.60 -22.89 16.07
C THR A 4 9.62 -22.11 15.18
N TYR A 5 9.63 -22.39 13.88
CA TYR A 5 8.67 -21.82 12.94
C TYR A 5 7.26 -22.41 13.21
N LEU A 6 6.23 -21.68 12.76
CA LEU A 6 4.82 -22.09 12.86
C LEU A 6 4.64 -23.51 12.29
N ARG A 7 4.27 -24.47 13.16
CA ARG A 7 4.12 -25.91 12.80
C ARG A 7 3.11 -26.14 11.67
N ASP A 8 2.19 -25.21 11.45
CA ASP A 8 1.15 -25.26 10.41
C ASP A 8 1.32 -24.14 9.36
N SER A 9 2.56 -23.76 9.04
CA SER A 9 2.86 -22.75 8.02
C SER A 9 2.91 -23.32 6.60
N LEU A 10 2.49 -22.52 5.61
CA LEU A 10 2.72 -22.82 4.19
C LEU A 10 4.19 -22.71 3.75
N PHE A 11 5.08 -22.18 4.61
CA PHE A 11 6.53 -22.10 4.40
C PHE A 11 7.32 -23.26 5.03
N ARG A 12 6.65 -24.30 5.54
CA ARG A 12 7.34 -25.52 6.01
C ARG A 12 8.11 -26.19 4.88
N ASP A 13 9.28 -26.72 5.21
CA ASP A 13 10.25 -27.26 4.24
C ASP A 13 9.64 -28.34 3.32
N ASP A 14 8.79 -29.22 3.86
CA ASP A 14 8.18 -30.34 3.16
C ASP A 14 7.09 -29.92 2.15
N ILE A 15 6.47 -28.77 2.33
CA ILE A 15 5.34 -28.30 1.48
C ILE A 15 5.62 -26.99 0.75
N PHE A 16 6.72 -26.29 1.06
CA PHE A 16 7.03 -24.96 0.53
C PHE A 16 6.99 -24.90 -1.00
N GLU A 17 7.67 -25.83 -1.68
CA GLU A 17 7.68 -25.86 -3.15
C GLU A 17 6.27 -26.07 -3.72
N THR A 18 5.47 -26.93 -3.07
CA THR A 18 4.06 -27.16 -3.44
C THR A 18 3.21 -25.91 -3.22
N THR A 19 3.45 -25.15 -2.14
CA THR A 19 2.80 -23.86 -1.88
C THR A 19 3.11 -22.88 -3.01
N CYS A 20 4.39 -22.63 -3.32
CA CYS A 20 4.80 -21.69 -4.36
C CYS A 20 4.19 -22.04 -5.72
N ARG A 21 4.21 -23.33 -6.09
CA ARG A 21 3.59 -23.82 -7.34
C ARG A 21 2.08 -23.59 -7.39
N LYS A 22 1.38 -23.72 -6.26
CA LYS A 22 -0.08 -23.49 -6.19
C LYS A 22 -0.45 -22.02 -6.33
N VAL A 23 0.45 -21.11 -5.92
CA VAL A 23 0.24 -19.66 -5.95
C VAL A 23 0.72 -19.02 -7.25
N GLY A 24 1.72 -19.59 -7.94
CA GLY A 24 2.41 -18.94 -9.06
C GLY A 24 1.54 -18.45 -10.23
N ASP A 25 0.48 -19.17 -10.57
CA ASP A 25 -0.45 -18.80 -11.65
C ASP A 25 -1.75 -18.17 -11.16
N ARG A 26 -1.77 -17.64 -9.93
CA ARG A 26 -2.98 -17.12 -9.28
C ARG A 26 -2.96 -15.60 -9.18
N ASN A 27 -4.14 -15.04 -8.90
CA ASN A 27 -4.34 -13.61 -8.77
C ASN A 27 -3.74 -13.05 -7.48
N GLU A 28 -3.67 -11.72 -7.40
CA GLU A 28 -3.12 -10.98 -6.25
C GLU A 28 -3.78 -11.36 -4.92
N ALA A 29 -5.11 -11.50 -4.91
CA ALA A 29 -5.85 -11.95 -3.73
C ALA A 29 -5.37 -13.32 -3.20
N ARG A 30 -4.94 -14.23 -4.08
CA ARG A 30 -4.37 -15.50 -3.67
C ARG A 30 -2.98 -15.35 -3.06
N VAL A 31 -2.15 -14.48 -3.63
CA VAL A 31 -0.82 -14.16 -3.09
C VAL A 31 -0.97 -13.51 -1.71
N ILE A 32 -1.89 -12.54 -1.58
CA ILE A 32 -2.21 -11.87 -0.32
C ILE A 32 -2.59 -12.89 0.75
N ARG A 33 -3.45 -13.84 0.42
CA ARG A 33 -3.94 -14.80 1.40
C ARG A 33 -2.91 -15.85 1.81
N ASP A 34 -2.15 -16.41 0.85
CA ASP A 34 -1.30 -17.59 1.08
C ASP A 34 0.17 -17.22 1.37
N ILE A 35 0.65 -16.06 0.91
CA ILE A 35 2.05 -15.66 1.02
C ILE A 35 2.23 -14.46 1.95
N THR A 36 1.40 -13.41 1.85
CA THR A 36 1.62 -12.17 2.64
C THR A 36 1.73 -12.41 4.14
N PRO A 37 0.91 -13.25 4.82
CA PRO A 37 1.06 -13.52 6.25
C PRO A 37 2.41 -14.13 6.65
N LEU A 38 3.16 -14.67 5.69
CA LEU A 38 4.47 -15.27 5.85
C LEU A 38 5.61 -14.33 5.43
N ILE A 39 5.30 -13.13 4.93
CA ILE A 39 6.24 -12.07 4.57
C ILE A 39 6.06 -10.88 5.52
N VAL A 40 4.83 -10.42 5.68
CA VAL A 40 4.43 -9.32 6.55
C VAL A 40 3.42 -9.85 7.57
N LEU A 41 3.87 -9.99 8.81
CA LEU A 41 3.04 -10.55 9.87
C LEU A 41 1.92 -9.56 10.25
N SER A 42 0.73 -10.10 10.50
CA SER A 42 -0.37 -9.35 11.10
C SER A 42 -0.01 -8.96 12.54
N ALA A 43 0.09 -7.65 12.79
CA ALA A 43 0.35 -7.10 14.11
C ALA A 43 -0.80 -7.42 15.07
N GLU A 44 -2.05 -7.35 14.60
CA GLU A 44 -3.23 -7.61 15.44
C GLU A 44 -3.41 -9.09 15.79
N ASN A 45 -3.10 -10.01 14.86
CA ASN A 45 -3.09 -11.43 15.18
C ASN A 45 -1.99 -11.78 16.19
N LEU A 46 -0.80 -11.17 16.06
CA LEU A 46 0.27 -11.37 17.03
C LEU A 46 -0.11 -10.85 18.42
N ALA A 47 -0.73 -9.67 18.50
CA ALA A 47 -1.28 -9.11 19.75
C ALA A 47 -2.31 -10.07 20.37
N THR A 48 -3.25 -10.58 19.56
CA THR A 48 -4.25 -11.58 19.96
C THR A 48 -3.62 -12.86 20.52
N TYR A 49 -2.48 -13.29 19.97
CA TYR A 49 -1.72 -14.45 20.46
C TYR A 49 -0.82 -14.15 21.67
N GLY A 50 -0.88 -12.93 22.23
CA GLY A 50 -0.22 -12.57 23.49
C GLY A 50 1.00 -11.66 23.37
N ALA A 51 1.32 -11.14 22.17
CA ALA A 51 2.36 -10.13 22.00
C ALA A 51 1.82 -8.73 22.39
N SER A 52 1.61 -8.52 23.70
CA SER A 52 1.00 -7.30 24.26
C SER A 52 1.69 -5.99 23.86
N GLU A 53 2.98 -6.04 23.51
CA GLU A 53 3.70 -4.88 22.98
C GLU A 53 3.11 -4.34 21.67
N LEU A 54 2.32 -5.15 20.95
CA LEU A 54 1.63 -4.78 19.71
C LEU A 54 0.21 -4.25 19.92
N ASP A 55 -0.29 -4.21 21.16
CA ASP A 55 -1.63 -3.67 21.45
C ASP A 55 -1.75 -2.18 21.09
N CYS A 56 -0.62 -1.48 20.98
CA CYS A 56 -0.56 -0.10 20.50
C CYS A 56 -0.70 0.04 18.97
N SER A 57 -0.60 -1.07 18.22
CA SER A 57 -0.61 -1.08 16.76
C SER A 57 -2.00 -1.36 16.22
N ILE A 58 -2.27 -0.89 15.00
CA ILE A 58 -3.43 -1.28 14.21
C ILE A 58 -2.95 -1.55 12.79
N GLU A 59 -3.58 -2.51 12.12
CA GLU A 59 -3.33 -2.79 10.73
C GLU A 59 -4.54 -2.46 9.86
N SER A 60 -4.29 -2.27 8.57
CA SER A 60 -5.33 -2.20 7.58
C SER A 60 -4.96 -3.06 6.38
N THR A 61 -5.98 -3.62 5.72
CA THR A 61 -5.82 -4.48 4.53
C THR A 61 -6.61 -3.89 3.38
N ASN A 62 -5.92 -3.46 2.33
CA ASN A 62 -6.50 -2.79 1.16
C ASN A 62 -7.44 -1.63 1.53
N GLU A 63 -7.14 -0.93 2.64
CA GLU A 63 -7.89 0.25 3.08
C GLU A 63 -7.12 1.49 2.67
N GLY A 64 -7.77 2.38 1.95
CA GLY A 64 -7.06 3.58 1.51
C GLY A 64 -7.09 4.70 2.53
N TRP A 65 -6.05 5.52 2.46
CA TRP A 65 -5.69 6.48 3.49
C TRP A 65 -6.49 7.77 3.36
N ASN A 66 -7.80 7.70 3.62
CA ASN A 66 -8.76 8.79 3.42
C ASN A 66 -8.51 10.00 4.33
N ASN A 67 -7.91 9.78 5.50
CA ASN A 67 -7.62 10.82 6.47
C ASN A 67 -6.23 11.43 6.25
N SER A 68 -5.49 11.00 5.24
CA SER A 68 -4.16 11.53 4.95
C SER A 68 -4.20 12.59 3.87
N VAL A 69 -3.48 13.69 4.07
CA VAL A 69 -3.20 14.65 2.99
C VAL A 69 -2.28 13.95 1.98
N PRO A 70 -2.68 13.72 0.73
CA PRO A 70 -1.81 12.99 -0.18
C PRO A 70 -0.65 13.90 -0.68
N LEU A 71 0.52 13.32 -0.94
CA LEU A 71 1.68 14.08 -1.49
C LEU A 71 1.44 14.51 -2.95
N ILE A 72 0.79 13.65 -3.71
CA ILE A 72 0.39 13.83 -5.12
C ILE A 72 -1.09 13.46 -5.23
N GLY A 73 -1.78 13.83 -6.30
CA GLY A 73 -3.26 13.74 -6.37
C GLY A 73 -3.89 12.38 -6.04
N ASN A 74 -3.17 11.27 -6.17
CA ASN A 74 -3.68 9.94 -5.82
C ASN A 74 -3.60 9.68 -4.32
N ARG A 75 -4.69 9.25 -3.70
CA ARG A 75 -4.69 8.79 -2.31
C ARG A 75 -4.04 7.39 -2.22
N PRO A 76 -3.08 7.16 -1.31
CA PRO A 76 -2.53 5.82 -1.08
C PRO A 76 -3.57 4.80 -0.63
N GLN A 77 -3.38 3.55 -1.04
CA GLN A 77 -4.16 2.40 -0.60
C GLN A 77 -3.27 1.15 -0.60
N PRO A 78 -2.39 1.00 0.42
CA PRO A 78 -1.55 -0.18 0.54
C PRO A 78 -2.38 -1.47 0.68
N ASP A 79 -1.90 -2.57 0.11
CA ASP A 79 -2.51 -3.89 0.29
C ASP A 79 -2.50 -4.32 1.76
N TYR A 80 -1.45 -3.92 2.48
CA TYR A 80 -1.38 -4.03 3.94
C TYR A 80 -0.60 -2.85 4.53
N SER A 81 -1.02 -2.33 5.68
CA SER A 81 -0.26 -1.30 6.38
C SER A 81 -0.44 -1.38 7.89
N VAL A 82 0.54 -0.85 8.63
CA VAL A 82 0.53 -0.79 10.10
C VAL A 82 0.90 0.61 10.57
N GLY A 83 0.19 1.08 11.57
CA GLY A 83 0.48 2.28 12.32
C GLY A 83 0.08 2.11 13.78
N PHE A 84 0.03 3.22 14.51
CA PHE A 84 -0.43 3.23 15.89
C PHE A 84 -1.93 3.48 15.94
N ARG A 85 -2.65 2.71 16.77
CA ARG A 85 -4.06 2.97 17.01
C ARG A 85 -4.22 4.26 17.82
N ARG A 86 -5.33 4.95 17.62
CA ARG A 86 -5.64 6.18 18.36
C ARG A 86 -5.58 5.97 19.88
N GLU A 87 -6.07 4.83 20.35
CA GLU A 87 -6.14 4.45 21.76
C GLU A 87 -4.77 4.14 22.37
N ALA A 88 -3.71 4.07 21.56
CA ALA A 88 -2.35 3.93 22.06
C ALA A 88 -1.83 5.21 22.72
N PHE A 89 -2.40 6.36 22.36
CA PHE A 89 -2.01 7.67 22.90
C PHE A 89 -2.86 8.03 24.11
N THR A 90 -2.26 8.73 25.06
CA THR A 90 -3.00 9.23 26.24
C THR A 90 -3.98 10.34 25.86
N ASP A 91 -4.99 10.59 26.68
CA ASP A 91 -5.93 11.70 26.46
C ASP A 91 -5.23 13.06 26.32
N ASP A 92 -4.15 13.29 27.09
CA ASP A 92 -3.33 14.51 26.98
C ASP A 92 -2.59 14.57 25.64
N GLN A 93 -2.02 13.46 25.18
CA GLN A 93 -1.35 13.38 23.88
C GLN A 93 -2.34 13.61 22.73
N LEU A 94 -3.53 13.01 22.79
CA LEU A 94 -4.58 13.22 21.80
C LEU A 94 -5.05 14.67 21.77
N LYS A 95 -5.23 15.30 22.95
CA LYS A 95 -5.59 16.72 23.05
C LYS A 95 -4.52 17.64 22.47
N LYS A 96 -3.23 17.30 22.64
CA LYS A 96 -2.12 18.05 22.05
C LYS A 96 -2.03 17.88 20.53
N LEU A 97 -2.45 16.73 20.00
CA LEU A 97 -2.49 16.47 18.56
C LEU A 97 -3.72 17.09 17.87
N GLU A 98 -4.85 17.22 18.57
CA GLU A 98 -6.13 17.69 18.04
C GLU A 98 -6.02 18.91 17.10
N PRO A 99 -5.28 19.99 17.45
CA PRO A 99 -5.20 21.19 16.60
C PRO A 99 -4.51 20.96 15.26
N PHE A 100 -3.72 19.91 15.14
CA PHE A 100 -2.94 19.58 13.94
C PHE A 100 -3.57 18.45 13.11
N VAL A 101 -4.50 17.70 13.70
CA VAL A 101 -5.23 16.61 13.04
C VAL A 101 -6.47 17.14 12.30
N GLY A 102 -7.03 18.28 12.73
CA GLY A 102 -8.25 18.85 12.15
C GLY A 102 -9.51 18.09 12.56
N ASN A 103 -10.67 18.49 12.04
CA ASN A 103 -11.93 17.80 12.27
C ASN A 103 -12.08 16.61 11.31
N PHE A 104 -11.29 15.57 11.54
CA PHE A 104 -11.27 14.36 10.73
C PHE A 104 -12.62 13.62 10.69
N ILE A 105 -13.51 13.86 11.66
CA ILE A 105 -14.90 13.36 11.65
C ILE A 105 -15.74 14.08 10.58
N ALA A 106 -15.48 15.37 10.36
CA ALA A 106 -16.11 16.15 9.29
C ALA A 106 -15.45 15.98 7.91
N GLY A 107 -14.43 15.11 7.81
CA GLY A 107 -13.74 14.81 6.55
C GLY A 107 -12.42 15.55 6.34
N ASP A 108 -11.91 16.27 7.35
CA ASP A 108 -10.60 16.91 7.25
C ASP A 108 -9.48 15.88 7.08
N GLN A 109 -8.51 16.23 6.23
CA GLN A 109 -7.29 15.45 6.04
C GLN A 109 -6.21 15.92 7.02
N SER A 110 -5.42 14.96 7.50
CA SER A 110 -4.38 15.13 8.50
C SER A 110 -3.02 14.76 7.93
N LEU A 111 -1.97 15.39 8.47
CA LEU A 111 -0.59 14.99 8.21
C LEU A 111 -0.17 13.79 9.06
N PHE A 112 -0.92 13.47 10.11
CA PHE A 112 -0.57 12.45 11.11
C PHE A 112 -1.38 11.15 11.01
N MET A 113 -2.46 11.14 10.22
CA MET A 113 -3.36 9.99 10.10
C MET A 113 -3.33 9.40 8.70
N ALA A 114 -3.38 8.07 8.64
CA ALA A 114 -3.64 7.33 7.41
C ALA A 114 -5.15 7.11 7.25
N THR A 115 -5.76 6.46 8.25
CA THR A 115 -7.20 6.16 8.33
C THR A 115 -7.77 6.80 9.59
N TYR A 116 -9.08 6.68 9.80
CA TYR A 116 -9.74 7.16 11.01
C TYR A 116 -9.13 6.58 12.30
N LEU A 117 -8.59 5.36 12.24
CA LEU A 117 -8.05 4.64 13.40
C LEU A 117 -6.51 4.62 13.44
N MET A 118 -5.85 4.86 12.31
CA MET A 118 -4.39 4.70 12.18
C MET A 118 -3.66 6.04 12.18
N HIS A 119 -2.92 6.29 13.27
CA HIS A 119 -2.00 7.42 13.42
C HIS A 119 -0.56 6.96 13.16
N PHE A 120 0.25 7.85 12.58
CA PHE A 120 1.68 7.64 12.31
C PHE A 120 1.98 6.23 11.75
N PRO A 121 1.51 5.92 10.52
CA PRO A 121 1.84 4.66 9.86
C PRO A 121 3.36 4.50 9.77
N PHE A 122 3.85 3.27 9.90
CA PHE A 122 5.29 2.97 9.88
C PHE A 122 5.67 1.74 9.05
N LEU A 123 4.69 0.96 8.59
CA LEU A 123 4.93 -0.18 7.71
C LEU A 123 3.87 -0.22 6.61
N THR A 124 4.29 -0.39 5.36
CA THR A 124 3.38 -0.59 4.22
C THR A 124 3.81 -1.79 3.38
N CYS A 125 2.84 -2.45 2.75
CA CYS A 125 3.08 -3.56 1.87
C CYS A 125 2.23 -3.44 0.61
N GLU A 126 2.85 -3.75 -0.51
CA GLU A 126 2.22 -3.82 -1.83
C GLU A 126 2.52 -5.18 -2.44
N VAL A 127 1.48 -5.85 -2.86
CA VAL A 127 1.51 -7.17 -3.46
C VAL A 127 1.23 -7.04 -4.94
N LYS A 128 1.91 -7.82 -5.76
CA LYS A 128 1.62 -7.91 -7.18
C LYS A 128 1.56 -9.38 -7.60
N CYS A 129 0.82 -9.68 -8.66
CA CYS A 129 0.75 -11.02 -9.24
C CYS A 129 1.27 -11.05 -10.68
N GLY A 130 1.87 -12.17 -11.08
CA GLY A 130 2.41 -12.37 -12.44
C GLY A 130 3.64 -11.51 -12.74
N THR A 131 3.89 -11.22 -14.01
CA THR A 131 5.02 -10.38 -14.46
C THR A 131 4.88 -8.89 -14.12
N ALA A 132 3.86 -8.51 -13.35
CA ALA A 132 3.67 -7.15 -12.89
C ALA A 132 4.94 -6.70 -12.14
N ALA A 133 5.65 -5.74 -12.72
CA ALA A 133 6.95 -5.33 -12.20
C ALA A 133 6.77 -4.78 -10.79
N LEU A 134 7.39 -5.43 -9.79
CA LEU A 134 7.51 -4.96 -8.42
C LEU A 134 8.00 -3.49 -8.31
N ASP A 135 8.51 -2.91 -9.40
CA ASP A 135 8.79 -1.48 -9.51
C ASP A 135 7.54 -0.59 -9.34
N ILE A 136 6.36 -1.06 -9.74
CA ILE A 136 5.08 -0.38 -9.51
C ILE A 136 4.76 -0.40 -8.01
N ALA A 137 4.81 -1.57 -7.39
CA ALA A 137 4.66 -1.73 -5.94
C ALA A 137 5.66 -0.84 -5.18
N ASP A 138 6.92 -0.82 -5.60
CA ASP A 138 7.96 0.01 -5.00
C ASP A 138 7.61 1.51 -5.09
N ARG A 139 7.01 1.98 -6.19
CA ARG A 139 6.56 3.38 -6.34
C ARG A 139 5.36 3.70 -5.44
N GLN A 140 4.38 2.81 -5.38
CA GLN A 140 3.22 2.96 -4.49
C GLN A 140 3.68 3.00 -3.02
N ASN A 141 4.54 2.06 -2.62
CA ASN A 141 5.16 2.05 -1.30
C ASN A 141 6.03 3.28 -1.02
N ALA A 142 6.71 3.86 -2.02
CA ALA A 142 7.46 5.10 -1.83
C ALA A 142 6.55 6.28 -1.52
N HIS A 143 5.36 6.33 -2.12
CA HIS A 143 4.36 7.35 -1.80
C HIS A 143 3.86 7.18 -0.37
N SER A 144 3.37 5.99 -0.01
CA SER A 144 2.86 5.71 1.33
C SER A 144 3.93 5.90 2.41
N GLY A 145 5.15 5.38 2.17
CA GLY A 145 6.30 5.56 3.04
C GLY A 145 6.72 7.02 3.21
N THR A 146 6.58 7.85 2.17
CA THR A 146 6.81 9.30 2.29
C THR A 146 5.81 9.97 3.22
N LEU A 147 4.51 9.61 3.14
CA LEU A 147 3.51 10.19 4.04
C LEU A 147 3.76 9.78 5.50
N ALA A 148 4.14 8.52 5.72
CA ALA A 148 4.57 8.00 7.02
C ALA A 148 5.75 8.80 7.60
N VAL A 149 6.82 8.98 6.82
CA VAL A 149 7.99 9.77 7.25
C VAL A 149 7.61 11.24 7.48
N ARG A 150 6.78 11.83 6.61
CA ARG A 150 6.34 13.23 6.74
C ARG A 150 5.58 13.47 8.04
N ALA A 151 4.70 12.56 8.45
CA ALA A 151 3.98 12.67 9.72
C ALA A 151 4.93 12.90 10.90
N VAL A 152 6.01 12.11 10.96
CA VAL A 152 7.02 12.23 12.02
C VAL A 152 7.86 13.51 11.85
N VAL A 153 8.22 13.88 10.63
CA VAL A 153 8.97 15.13 10.36
C VAL A 153 8.21 16.36 10.83
N GLU A 154 6.92 16.46 10.50
CA GLU A 154 6.10 17.61 10.87
C GLU A 154 5.93 17.70 12.40
N LEU A 155 5.71 16.58 13.08
CA LEU A 155 5.68 16.54 14.54
C LEU A 155 7.01 17.02 15.16
N PHE A 156 8.15 16.52 14.68
CA PHE A 156 9.46 16.86 15.25
C PHE A 156 9.87 18.31 14.99
N ARG A 157 9.42 18.89 13.87
CA ARG A 157 9.59 20.32 13.58
C ARG A 157 8.81 21.21 14.54
N LEU A 158 7.59 20.83 14.90
CA LEU A 158 6.77 21.58 15.86
C LEU A 158 7.46 21.72 17.23
N VAL A 159 8.24 20.70 17.62
CA VAL A 159 8.98 20.69 18.89
C VAL A 159 10.48 20.97 18.74
N LYS A 160 10.93 21.41 17.55
CA LYS A 160 12.34 21.79 17.26
C LYS A 160 13.36 20.67 17.54
N ARG A 161 12.97 19.42 17.28
CA ARG A 161 13.77 18.20 17.47
C ARG A 161 14.13 17.53 16.15
N GLU A 162 14.04 18.25 15.03
CA GLU A 162 14.19 17.66 13.69
C GLU A 162 15.57 17.03 13.44
N GLN A 163 16.62 17.42 14.19
CA GLN A 163 17.94 16.79 14.09
C GLN A 163 17.96 15.33 14.57
N GLU A 164 17.06 14.93 15.47
CA GLU A 164 16.96 13.56 15.98
C GLU A 164 16.49 12.54 14.93
N ILE A 165 15.89 13.03 13.85
CA ILE A 165 15.28 12.20 12.81
C ILE A 165 15.91 12.41 11.43
N ASN A 166 16.88 13.32 11.32
CA ASN A 166 17.57 13.58 10.07
C ASN A 166 18.34 12.33 9.63
N ARG A 167 18.01 11.80 8.45
CA ARG A 167 18.55 10.56 7.87
C ARG A 167 18.32 9.29 8.68
N GLU A 168 17.42 9.33 9.66
CA GLU A 168 16.96 8.15 10.38
C GLU A 168 15.84 7.43 9.61
N ILE A 169 15.84 6.10 9.64
CA ILE A 169 14.72 5.32 9.09
C ILE A 169 13.52 5.46 10.01
N LEU A 170 12.42 6.02 9.49
CA LEU A 170 11.18 6.29 10.23
C LEU A 170 10.00 5.44 9.76
N ALA A 171 10.13 4.74 8.63
CA ALA A 171 9.13 3.79 8.15
C ALA A 171 9.78 2.71 7.29
N PHE A 172 9.09 1.59 7.10
CA PHE A 172 9.51 0.50 6.24
C PHE A 172 8.44 0.21 5.19
N SER A 173 8.87 -0.36 4.07
CA SER A 173 7.94 -0.95 3.11
C SER A 173 8.43 -2.27 2.57
N ILE A 174 7.49 -3.16 2.28
CA ILE A 174 7.74 -4.45 1.65
C ILE A 174 6.94 -4.54 0.35
N SER A 175 7.61 -4.83 -0.76
CA SER A 175 6.94 -5.17 -2.01
C SER A 175 7.18 -6.64 -2.28
N HIS A 176 6.14 -7.42 -2.57
CA HIS A 176 6.34 -8.83 -2.89
C HIS A 176 5.35 -9.38 -3.92
N ASP A 177 5.73 -10.50 -4.51
CA ASP A 177 4.86 -11.33 -5.32
C ASP A 177 4.92 -12.78 -4.79
N HIS A 178 4.77 -13.77 -5.66
CA HIS A 178 4.82 -15.18 -5.31
C HIS A 178 6.24 -15.77 -5.30
N LEU A 179 7.26 -15.03 -5.76
CA LEU A 179 8.66 -15.45 -5.85
C LEU A 179 9.60 -14.54 -5.05
N CYS A 180 9.37 -13.24 -5.13
CA CYS A 180 10.32 -12.21 -4.72
C CYS A 180 9.77 -11.32 -3.61
N ALA A 181 10.66 -10.86 -2.75
CA ALA A 181 10.39 -9.82 -1.75
C ALA A 181 11.47 -8.72 -1.80
N ARG A 182 11.05 -7.47 -1.65
CA ARG A 182 11.90 -6.28 -1.60
C ARG A 182 11.56 -5.47 -0.37
N ILE A 183 12.56 -5.17 0.44
CA ILE A 183 12.44 -4.48 1.73
C ILE A 183 13.17 -3.14 1.62
N TYR A 184 12.50 -2.07 2.03
CA TYR A 184 13.04 -0.72 2.04
C TYR A 184 12.85 -0.05 3.40
N GLY A 185 13.80 0.80 3.78
CA GLY A 185 13.65 1.78 4.85
C GLY A 185 13.46 3.17 4.25
N HIS A 186 12.53 3.96 4.80
CA HIS A 186 12.21 5.32 4.36
C HIS A 186 12.71 6.33 5.39
N TYR A 187 13.33 7.41 4.93
CA TYR A 187 13.97 8.40 5.78
C TYR A 187 13.90 9.81 5.17
N PRO A 188 13.96 10.87 6.00
CA PRO A 188 14.05 12.23 5.53
C PRO A 188 15.52 12.71 5.46
N GLU A 189 15.83 13.64 4.55
CA GLU A 189 16.99 14.52 4.66
C GLU A 189 16.51 15.95 4.88
N LEU A 190 16.97 16.56 5.97
CA LEU A 190 16.50 17.85 6.45
C LEU A 190 17.58 18.91 6.22
N ARG A 191 17.21 20.02 5.56
CA ARG A 191 18.08 21.18 5.32
C ARG A 191 17.31 22.46 5.59
N GLY A 192 17.39 22.96 6.82
CA GLY A 192 16.58 24.09 7.27
C GLY A 192 15.09 23.79 7.12
N LYS A 193 14.38 24.59 6.32
CA LYS A 193 12.95 24.39 6.04
C LYS A 193 12.68 23.32 4.97
N ASP A 194 13.70 22.92 4.22
CA ASP A 194 13.53 21.93 3.15
C ASP A 194 13.59 20.51 3.72
N THR A 195 12.64 19.67 3.29
CA THR A 195 12.67 18.21 3.54
C THR A 195 12.68 17.48 2.20
N LYS A 196 13.60 16.54 2.05
CA LYS A 196 13.57 15.55 0.98
C LYS A 196 13.30 14.17 1.57
N TYR A 197 12.54 13.34 0.86
CA TYR A 197 12.19 12.00 1.30
C TYR A 197 12.89 10.98 0.41
N PHE A 198 13.49 9.98 1.05
CA PHE A 198 14.27 8.95 0.38
C PHE A 198 13.88 7.56 0.88
N ARG A 199 14.18 6.56 0.06
CA ARG A 199 14.13 5.15 0.44
C ARG A 199 15.50 4.51 0.24
N HIS A 200 15.88 3.61 1.14
CA HIS A 200 17.08 2.80 1.07
C HIS A 200 16.69 1.33 0.86
N PRO A 201 17.19 0.64 -0.19
CA PRO A 201 16.97 -0.79 -0.34
C PRO A 201 17.73 -1.56 0.74
N ILE A 202 17.00 -2.18 1.66
CA ILE A 202 17.57 -3.02 2.73
C ILE A 202 17.90 -4.40 2.16
N ARG A 203 16.96 -5.01 1.42
CA ARG A 203 17.16 -6.30 0.76
C ARG A 203 16.22 -6.47 -0.43
N LYS A 204 16.68 -7.13 -1.48
CA LYS A 204 15.85 -7.63 -2.59
C LYS A 204 16.28 -9.06 -2.86
N PHE A 205 15.34 -10.00 -2.90
CA PHE A 205 15.68 -11.41 -3.01
C PHE A 205 14.50 -12.22 -3.56
N ASP A 206 14.83 -13.32 -4.23
CA ASP A 206 13.90 -14.40 -4.55
C ASP A 206 13.89 -15.36 -3.36
N PHE A 207 12.72 -15.54 -2.73
CA PHE A 207 12.57 -16.39 -1.56
C PHE A 207 12.31 -17.86 -1.90
N THR A 208 12.17 -18.18 -3.20
CA THR A 208 11.99 -19.53 -3.75
C THR A 208 13.30 -20.13 -4.26
N GLU A 209 14.29 -19.29 -4.55
CA GLU A 209 15.66 -19.72 -4.88
C GLU A 209 16.28 -20.60 -3.78
N LEU A 210 17.23 -21.44 -4.20
CA LEU A 210 18.07 -22.24 -3.29
C LEU A 210 17.25 -23.07 -2.30
N GLU A 211 16.19 -23.71 -2.79
CA GLU A 211 15.25 -24.55 -2.01
C GLU A 211 14.55 -23.77 -0.87
N GLY A 212 14.29 -22.48 -1.09
CA GLY A 212 13.61 -21.63 -0.13
C GLY A 212 14.46 -21.25 1.07
N ARG A 213 15.78 -21.22 0.93
CA ARG A 213 16.73 -20.86 2.00
C ARG A 213 16.35 -19.55 2.70
N ASP A 214 15.91 -18.56 1.93
CA ASP A 214 15.63 -17.21 2.40
C ASP A 214 14.15 -16.95 2.72
N LYS A 215 13.27 -17.96 2.66
CA LYS A 215 11.81 -17.80 2.84
C LYS A 215 11.38 -17.13 4.13
N TRP A 216 12.14 -17.30 5.21
CA TRP A 216 11.85 -16.68 6.50
C TRP A 216 12.44 -15.28 6.67
N THR A 217 13.15 -14.74 5.68
CA THR A 217 13.87 -13.47 5.81
C THR A 217 12.93 -12.30 6.07
N ALA A 218 11.89 -12.13 5.24
CA ALA A 218 10.93 -11.03 5.41
C ALA A 218 10.09 -11.21 6.68
N TYR A 219 9.69 -12.45 6.98
CA TYR A 219 9.03 -12.80 8.24
C TYR A 219 9.85 -12.34 9.46
N CYS A 220 11.12 -12.74 9.54
CA CYS A 220 12.00 -12.36 10.64
C CYS A 220 12.25 -10.85 10.68
N PHE A 221 12.37 -10.19 9.52
CA PHE A 221 12.49 -8.75 9.44
C PHE A 221 11.27 -8.04 10.04
N THR A 222 10.06 -8.36 9.57
CA THR A 222 8.82 -7.74 10.06
C THR A 222 8.64 -7.99 11.56
N LYS A 223 8.92 -9.21 12.03
CA LYS A 223 8.92 -9.52 13.46
C LYS A 223 9.90 -8.63 14.24
N ASN A 224 11.12 -8.44 13.74
CA ASN A 224 12.11 -7.58 14.38
C ASN A 224 11.73 -6.09 14.35
N VAL A 225 11.04 -5.63 13.30
CA VAL A 225 10.46 -4.28 13.27
C VAL A 225 9.50 -4.12 14.44
N TYR A 226 8.61 -5.08 14.66
CA TYR A 226 7.64 -5.05 15.76
C TYR A 226 8.28 -5.18 17.14
N THR A 227 9.25 -6.08 17.33
CA THR A 227 9.79 -6.36 18.67
C THR A 227 10.91 -5.42 19.12
N HIS A 228 11.65 -4.81 18.18
CA HIS A 228 12.84 -4.02 18.52
C HIS A 228 12.73 -2.56 18.09
N TRP A 229 12.30 -2.30 16.86
CA TRP A 229 12.32 -0.96 16.30
C TRP A 229 11.07 -0.15 16.70
N MET A 230 9.88 -0.73 16.53
CA MET A 230 8.59 -0.07 16.74
C MET A 230 8.44 0.48 18.16
N PRO A 231 8.78 -0.24 19.26
CA PRO A 231 8.62 0.30 20.60
C PRO A 231 9.48 1.55 20.84
N THR A 232 10.66 1.59 20.24
CA THR A 232 11.56 2.75 20.32
C THR A 232 11.02 3.91 19.50
N HIS A 233 10.48 3.63 18.31
CA HIS A 233 9.84 4.64 17.46
C HIS A 233 8.60 5.25 18.12
N PHE A 234 7.73 4.41 18.69
CA PHE A 234 6.53 4.83 19.41
C PHE A 234 6.86 5.75 20.59
N LYS A 235 7.80 5.35 21.46
CA LYS A 235 8.27 6.19 22.58
C LYS A 235 8.80 7.54 22.11
N ARG A 236 9.48 7.59 20.96
CA ARG A 236 10.00 8.83 20.36
C ARG A 236 8.86 9.76 19.95
N ILE A 237 7.82 9.22 19.32
CA ILE A 237 6.62 9.96 18.92
C ILE A 237 5.89 10.49 20.15
N CYS A 238 5.60 9.64 21.13
CA CYS A 238 4.98 10.05 22.39
C CYS A 238 5.76 11.19 23.07
N SER A 239 7.09 11.04 23.17
CA SER A 239 7.97 12.06 23.74
C SER A 239 7.91 13.40 23.01
N ALA A 240 7.74 13.39 21.67
CA ALA A 240 7.58 14.61 20.90
C ALA A 240 6.18 15.22 21.12
N ILE A 241 5.12 14.41 21.13
CA ILE A 241 3.75 14.87 21.41
C ILE A 241 3.67 15.51 22.81
N ASP A 242 4.31 14.91 23.81
CA ASP A 242 4.28 15.41 25.19
C ASP A 242 4.83 16.84 25.32
N GLN A 243 5.71 17.26 24.40
CA GLN A 243 6.31 18.60 24.36
C GLN A 243 5.50 19.62 23.55
N LEU A 244 4.43 19.19 22.86
CA LEU A 244 3.53 20.13 22.19
C LEU A 244 2.83 21.02 23.23
N PRO A 245 2.61 22.31 22.92
CA PRO A 245 1.94 23.23 23.83
C PRO A 245 0.47 22.83 24.02
N SER A 246 0.03 22.75 25.28
CA SER A 246 -1.36 22.40 25.65
C SER A 246 -2.40 23.48 25.28
N LYS A 247 -1.92 24.69 24.93
CA LYS A 247 -2.71 25.82 24.42
C LYS A 247 -1.94 26.43 23.27
N LEU A 248 -2.50 26.37 22.08
CA LEU A 248 -1.99 27.11 20.95
C LEU A 248 -2.61 28.51 20.97
N ASP A 249 -1.85 29.50 21.45
CA ASP A 249 -2.04 30.87 20.98
C ASP A 249 -1.39 30.93 19.58
N PHE A 250 -2.15 30.57 18.55
CA PHE A 250 -1.69 30.74 17.17
C PHE A 250 -2.23 32.06 16.61
N ASP A 251 -1.41 33.10 16.66
CA ASP A 251 -1.35 34.13 15.61
C ASP A 251 -0.56 33.56 14.42
N VAL A 252 -1.07 32.49 13.79
CA VAL A 252 -0.50 31.94 12.55
C VAL A 252 -1.63 31.76 11.53
N PRO A 253 -1.51 32.30 10.31
CA PRO A 253 -2.54 32.17 9.29
C PRO A 253 -2.77 30.69 8.97
N SER A 254 -4.04 30.30 8.96
CA SER A 254 -4.52 29.02 8.43
C SER A 254 -3.74 28.62 7.18
N LEU A 255 -3.04 27.48 7.25
CA LEU A 255 -2.41 26.86 6.08
C LEU A 255 -3.45 26.21 5.14
N ALA A 256 -4.75 26.33 5.43
CA ALA A 256 -5.79 26.15 4.43
C ALA A 256 -5.93 27.44 3.61
N GLY A 257 -5.09 27.61 2.60
CA GLY A 257 -5.23 28.74 1.68
C GLY A 257 -3.99 29.21 0.92
N THR A 258 -2.99 28.37 0.61
CA THR A 258 -2.13 28.71 -0.53
C THR A 258 -2.87 28.36 -1.82
N GLY A 259 -3.60 29.35 -2.33
CA GLY A 259 -4.16 29.34 -3.67
C GLY A 259 -3.03 29.22 -4.70
N ALA A 260 -2.84 28.01 -5.21
CA ALA A 260 -2.21 27.75 -6.49
C ALA A 260 -3.31 27.33 -7.47
N SER A 261 -4.29 28.22 -7.64
CA SER A 261 -5.38 28.10 -8.62
C SER A 261 -5.53 29.40 -9.40
N GLN A 262 -4.42 30.02 -9.82
CA GLN A 262 -4.41 31.06 -10.85
C GLN A 262 -3.06 30.99 -11.55
N GLU A 263 -3.02 30.27 -12.66
CA GLU A 263 -2.22 30.52 -13.86
C GLU A 263 -2.23 29.22 -14.66
N PHE A 264 -3.26 29.00 -15.48
CA PHE A 264 -3.23 28.30 -16.78
C PHE A 264 -4.66 28.30 -17.36
N ASP A 265 -5.24 29.48 -17.52
CA ASP A 265 -6.39 29.70 -18.39
C ASP A 265 -6.16 31.03 -19.08
N ASN A 266 -5.34 31.00 -20.13
CA ASN A 266 -5.37 31.93 -21.26
C ASN A 266 -4.28 31.52 -22.23
N HIS A 267 -4.68 30.71 -23.21
CA HIS A 267 -4.25 30.74 -24.61
C HIS A 267 -4.47 29.34 -25.18
N TYR A 268 -5.68 29.08 -25.71
CA TYR A 268 -5.87 28.36 -26.96
C TYR A 268 -7.36 28.26 -27.27
N LEU A 269 -7.96 29.34 -27.79
CA LEU A 269 -9.18 29.28 -28.60
C LEU A 269 -9.26 30.54 -29.46
N SER A 270 -8.68 30.46 -30.66
CA SER A 270 -9.13 31.17 -31.86
C SER A 270 -8.28 30.75 -33.05
N GLN A 271 -8.76 29.73 -33.78
CA GLN A 271 -8.88 29.81 -35.24
C GLN A 271 -9.79 28.67 -35.69
N SER A 272 -11.00 29.07 -36.08
CA SER A 272 -11.92 28.32 -36.93
C SER A 272 -11.34 28.18 -38.33
N ASP A 273 -11.48 27.01 -38.95
CA ASP A 273 -11.78 26.92 -40.38
C ASP A 273 -12.48 25.59 -40.75
N VAL A 274 -13.76 25.76 -41.05
CA VAL A 274 -14.62 25.14 -42.08
C VAL A 274 -14.10 23.90 -42.84
N ASN A 275 -14.75 22.74 -42.67
CA ASN A 275 -15.55 22.07 -43.71
C ASN A 275 -16.12 20.73 -43.22
N SER A 276 -17.45 20.61 -43.21
CA SER A 276 -18.18 19.35 -43.13
C SER A 276 -19.21 19.28 -44.25
N ALA A 277 -19.26 18.15 -44.96
CA ALA A 277 -20.47 17.58 -45.58
C ALA A 277 -20.12 16.23 -46.26
N PRO A 278 -21.09 15.33 -46.53
CA PRO A 278 -22.18 14.91 -45.64
C PRO A 278 -22.53 13.39 -45.72
N ALA A 279 -23.43 12.99 -44.81
CA ALA A 279 -24.56 12.05 -44.91
C ALA A 279 -24.46 10.68 -45.63
N SER A 280 -24.95 9.65 -44.94
CA SER A 280 -25.98 8.77 -45.50
C SER A 280 -26.90 8.26 -44.39
N ASP A 281 -28.18 8.49 -44.60
CA ASP A 281 -29.34 8.06 -43.84
C ASP A 281 -29.46 6.53 -43.79
N ASP A 282 -30.12 6.02 -42.73
CA ASP A 282 -31.27 5.13 -42.91
C ASP A 282 -32.10 5.13 -41.62
N GLU A 283 -33.31 5.65 -41.75
CA GLU A 283 -34.42 5.48 -40.83
C GLU A 283 -34.94 4.03 -40.93
N ASP A 284 -35.30 3.40 -39.80
CA ASP A 284 -36.71 3.05 -39.64
C ASP A 284 -37.10 2.67 -38.21
N ARG A 285 -38.27 3.17 -37.83
CA ARG A 285 -38.96 2.98 -36.56
C ARG A 285 -39.77 1.68 -36.61
N HIS A 286 -39.94 0.98 -35.49
CA HIS A 286 -41.27 0.69 -34.92
C HIS A 286 -41.21 0.00 -33.56
N SER A 287 -42.13 0.47 -32.72
CA SER A 287 -42.47 0.11 -31.34
C SER A 287 -43.40 -1.10 -31.23
N GLY A 288 -43.32 -1.84 -30.12
CA GLY A 288 -44.52 -2.21 -29.37
C GLY A 288 -44.85 -3.70 -29.11
N VAL A 289 -44.74 -4.06 -27.83
CA VAL A 289 -45.73 -4.78 -27.01
C VAL A 289 -45.90 -6.33 -27.14
N SER A 290 -45.89 -6.90 -25.94
CA SER A 290 -46.17 -8.25 -25.40
C SER A 290 -47.17 -9.20 -26.09
N GLY A 291 -46.92 -10.51 -25.92
CA GLY A 291 -47.91 -11.59 -26.03
C GLY A 291 -47.29 -12.97 -25.77
N GLU A 292 -48.00 -13.82 -25.04
CA GLU A 292 -47.55 -15.03 -24.32
C GLU A 292 -47.35 -16.30 -25.16
N ARG A 293 -46.68 -17.31 -24.53
CA ARG A 293 -46.84 -18.79 -24.63
C ARG A 293 -46.76 -19.42 -26.04
N GLU A 294 -46.13 -20.55 -26.32
CA GLU A 294 -45.95 -21.80 -25.58
C GLU A 294 -45.05 -22.74 -26.43
N THR A 295 -44.55 -23.82 -25.83
CA THR A 295 -44.13 -25.10 -26.45
C THR A 295 -42.84 -25.19 -27.28
N THR A 296 -41.81 -25.76 -26.65
CA THR A 296 -40.83 -26.71 -27.23
C THR A 296 -41.52 -27.97 -27.78
N PRO A 297 -40.97 -28.69 -28.80
CA PRO A 297 -39.91 -29.67 -28.51
C PRO A 297 -38.87 -29.96 -29.62
N GLY A 298 -37.64 -30.22 -29.15
CA GLY A 298 -36.83 -31.39 -29.55
C GLY A 298 -36.16 -31.41 -30.92
N THR A 299 -34.82 -31.46 -30.94
CA THR A 299 -34.08 -32.68 -31.34
C THR A 299 -32.56 -32.48 -31.22
N SER A 300 -31.95 -33.44 -30.54
CA SER A 300 -30.51 -33.67 -30.47
C SER A 300 -29.99 -34.23 -31.79
N PHE A 301 -28.77 -33.90 -32.23
CA PHE A 301 -27.86 -34.88 -32.82
C PHE A 301 -26.39 -34.44 -32.71
N THR A 302 -25.55 -35.44 -32.54
CA THR A 302 -24.16 -35.46 -32.09
C THR A 302 -23.13 -35.45 -33.23
N GLY A 303 -21.92 -34.99 -32.90
CA GLY A 303 -20.64 -35.51 -33.38
C GLY A 303 -19.90 -34.67 -34.44
N SER A 304 -18.57 -34.71 -34.58
CA SER A 304 -17.46 -35.15 -33.71
C SER A 304 -16.14 -34.85 -34.46
N VAL A 305 -15.09 -34.51 -33.71
CA VAL A 305 -13.65 -34.73 -33.95
C VAL A 305 -12.87 -33.95 -35.04
N SER A 306 -11.79 -33.37 -34.52
CA SER A 306 -10.57 -32.75 -35.05
C SER A 306 -9.75 -33.58 -36.05
N ALA A 307 -8.97 -32.89 -36.90
CA ALA A 307 -7.50 -33.06 -37.03
C ALA A 307 -6.95 -32.29 -38.25
N ARG A 308 -5.90 -31.47 -38.06
CA ARG A 308 -4.85 -31.33 -39.10
C ARG A 308 -3.46 -30.99 -38.50
N LYS A 309 -2.62 -32.01 -38.68
CA LYS A 309 -1.16 -32.21 -38.54
C LYS A 309 -0.22 -30.99 -38.62
N ALA A 310 0.77 -31.04 -37.73
CA ALA A 310 2.05 -30.33 -37.76
C ALA A 310 2.98 -30.78 -38.90
N ARG A 311 3.84 -29.87 -39.37
CA ARG A 311 4.85 -30.09 -40.41
C ARG A 311 6.25 -30.10 -39.77
N ARG A 312 6.97 -31.20 -39.99
CA ARG A 312 8.36 -31.46 -39.55
C ARG A 312 9.32 -30.84 -40.57
N VAL A 313 10.32 -30.08 -40.12
CA VAL A 313 11.51 -29.70 -40.91
C VAL A 313 12.70 -30.44 -40.32
N GLN A 314 13.43 -31.15 -41.17
CA GLN A 314 14.61 -31.93 -40.84
C GLN A 314 15.69 -31.57 -41.87
N GLY A 315 16.93 -31.35 -41.41
CA GLY A 315 18.12 -31.43 -42.27
C GLY A 315 19.11 -30.29 -42.16
N ARG A 316 20.03 -30.38 -41.20
CA ARG A 316 21.40 -29.83 -41.27
C ARG A 316 22.26 -30.79 -42.10
N LYS A 317 23.08 -30.29 -43.02
CA LYS A 317 24.48 -30.69 -43.21
C LYS A 317 25.18 -29.87 -44.31
N HIS A 318 26.38 -29.41 -43.94
CA HIS A 318 27.47 -28.77 -44.68
C HIS A 318 27.26 -27.34 -45.16
#